data_AF-L0I8S9-F1
#
_entry.id   AF-L0I8S9-F1
#
_cell.length_a   1.000
_cell.length_b   1.000
_cell.length_c   1.000
_cell.angle_alpha   90.00
_cell.angle_beta   90.00
_cell.angle_gamma   90.00
#
_symmetry.space_group_name_H-M   'P 1'
#
loop_
_entity.id
_entity.type
_entity.pdbx_description
1 polymer ?
#
loop_
_entity_poly.entity_id
_entity_poly.type
_entity_poly.pdbx_seq_one_letter_code
_entity_poly.pdbx_strand_id
1 'polypeptide(L)'
;MSDVSIDRVDPARTGVKAGRVVGLLTGILAVVSLLSVREVFVGRLLTSVELVGLGPSLVGLDPGATATVYFWLYTAGAAVGRYALAYVVGSLVGVVYDWLENPSAPTLVAMLLAIGLVDGAVQAFDTRSLLLGGAYVLAWLAYVPAFYWLYDPDAKTRPERHRRGG
;
A
#
# COMPACT_ATOMS: atom_id res chain seq x y z
N MET A 1 -37.25 -18.68 -18.42
CA MET A 1 -36.64 -17.48 -17.81
C MET A 1 -35.21 -17.83 -17.50
N SER A 2 -34.29 -17.44 -18.37
CA SER A 2 -32.85 -17.64 -18.15
C SER A 2 -32.34 -16.48 -17.30
N ASP A 3 -31.81 -16.79 -16.13
CA ASP A 3 -31.13 -15.84 -15.25
C ASP A 3 -29.97 -15.19 -16.01
N VAL A 4 -30.16 -13.92 -16.38
CA VAL A 4 -29.08 -13.07 -16.91
C VAL A 4 -28.25 -12.68 -15.70
N SER A 5 -27.10 -13.33 -15.50
CA SER A 5 -26.10 -12.86 -14.55
C SER A 5 -25.49 -11.57 -15.09
N ILE A 6 -25.98 -10.43 -14.61
CA ILE A 6 -25.30 -9.15 -14.83
C ILE A 6 -23.96 -9.26 -14.10
N ASP A 7 -22.85 -9.26 -14.85
CA ASP A 7 -21.50 -9.18 -14.29
C ASP A 7 -21.35 -7.80 -13.63
N ARG A 8 -21.83 -7.68 -12.38
CA ARG A 8 -21.69 -6.47 -11.58
C ARG A 8 -20.20 -6.27 -11.31
N VAL A 9 -19.65 -5.16 -11.79
CA VAL A 9 -18.31 -4.72 -11.38
C VAL A 9 -18.33 -4.48 -9.87
N ASP A 10 -17.72 -5.40 -9.12
CA ASP A 10 -17.62 -5.34 -7.66
C ASP A 10 -16.68 -4.20 -7.24
N PRO A 11 -17.19 -3.12 -6.60
CA PRO A 11 -16.37 -2.00 -6.17
C PRO A 11 -15.29 -2.38 -5.17
N ALA A 12 -15.48 -3.44 -4.38
CA ALA A 12 -14.45 -3.96 -3.48
C ALA A 12 -13.26 -4.54 -4.26
N ARG A 13 -13.53 -5.31 -5.32
CA ARG A 13 -12.49 -5.85 -6.21
C ARG A 13 -11.76 -4.74 -6.97
N THR A 14 -12.47 -3.69 -7.38
CA THR A 14 -11.83 -2.52 -8.01
C THR A 14 -10.99 -1.74 -7.00
N GLY A 15 -11.47 -1.60 -5.77
CA GLY A 15 -10.75 -0.95 -4.69
C GLY A 15 -9.47 -1.68 -4.31
N VAL A 16 -9.47 -3.02 -4.32
CA VAL A 16 -8.26 -3.84 -4.19
C VAL A 16 -7.25 -3.48 -5.28
N LYS A 17 -7.65 -3.47 -6.56
CA LYS A 17 -6.73 -3.19 -7.66
C LYS A 17 -6.13 -1.78 -7.57
N ALA A 18 -6.93 -0.78 -7.23
CA ALA A 18 -6.45 0.58 -6.98
C ALA A 18 -5.53 0.65 -5.76
N GLY A 19 -5.87 -0.08 -4.68
CA GLY A 19 -5.04 -0.23 -3.49
C GLY A 19 -3.65 -0.83 -3.77
N ARG A 20 -3.53 -1.75 -4.74
CA ARG A 20 -2.22 -2.28 -5.16
C ARG A 20 -1.31 -1.19 -5.73
N VAL A 21 -1.85 -0.22 -6.46
CA VAL A 21 -1.09 0.91 -6.99
C VAL A 21 -0.51 1.74 -5.85
N VAL A 22 -1.35 2.10 -4.87
CA VAL A 22 -0.92 2.81 -3.66
C VAL A 22 0.11 1.99 -2.87
N GLY A 23 -0.12 0.69 -2.74
CA GLY A 23 0.77 -0.24 -2.05
C GLY A 23 2.16 -0.32 -2.68
N LEU A 24 2.23 -0.31 -4.00
CA LEU A 24 3.51 -0.24 -4.72
C LEU A 24 4.22 1.09 -4.50
N LEU A 25 3.49 2.21 -4.62
CA LEU A 25 4.06 3.55 -4.43
C LEU A 25 4.60 3.73 -3.00
N THR A 26 3.79 3.40 -2.00
CA THR A 26 4.17 3.51 -0.58
C THR A 26 5.25 2.49 -0.19
N GLY A 27 5.22 1.29 -0.77
CA GLY A 27 6.29 0.30 -0.63
C GLY A 27 7.63 0.81 -1.17
N ILE A 28 7.64 1.38 -2.38
CA ILE A 28 8.85 1.98 -2.97
C ILE A 28 9.36 3.14 -2.10
N LEU A 29 8.46 4.02 -1.63
CA LEU A 29 8.83 5.11 -0.72
C LEU A 29 9.46 4.59 0.58
N ALA A 30 8.91 3.51 1.17
CA ALA A 30 9.48 2.89 2.35
C ALA A 30 10.89 2.32 2.08
N VAL A 31 11.08 1.63 0.96
CA VAL A 31 12.40 1.10 0.56
C VAL A 31 13.41 2.24 0.36
N VAL A 32 13.07 3.27 -0.40
CA VAL A 32 13.94 4.43 -0.66
C VAL A 32 14.30 5.15 0.64
N SER A 33 13.32 5.32 1.54
CA SER A 33 13.53 5.92 2.85
C SER A 33 14.52 5.09 3.70
N LEU A 34 14.38 3.76 3.70
CA LEU A 34 15.27 2.88 4.46
C LEU A 34 16.67 2.80 3.88
N LEU A 35 16.81 2.76 2.55
CA LEU A 35 18.10 2.79 1.88
C LEU A 35 18.89 4.06 2.21
N SER A 36 18.20 5.20 2.35
CA SER A 36 18.81 6.49 2.71
C SER A 36 19.43 6.51 4.11
N VAL A 37 19.01 5.61 5.01
CA VAL A 37 19.49 5.54 6.40
C VAL A 37 20.23 4.24 6.73
N ARG A 38 20.56 3.43 5.71
CA ARG A 38 21.13 2.09 5.85
C ARG A 38 22.35 2.04 6.78
N GLU A 39 23.32 2.92 6.56
CA GLU A 39 24.58 2.93 7.33
C GLU A 39 24.32 3.22 8.82
N VAL A 40 23.39 4.15 9.10
CA VAL A 40 22.99 4.49 10.48
C VAL A 40 22.25 3.33 11.14
N PHE A 41 21.40 2.64 10.40
CA PHE A 41 20.65 1.48 10.89
C PHE A 41 21.59 0.30 11.23
N VAL A 42 22.47 -0.08 10.31
CA VAL A 42 23.44 -1.17 10.50
C VAL A 42 24.37 -0.85 11.67
N GLY A 43 24.88 0.39 11.74
CA GLY A 43 25.72 0.84 12.85
C GLY A 43 25.01 0.74 14.21
N ARG A 44 23.76 1.25 14.32
CA ARG A 44 22.98 1.18 15.56
C ARG A 44 22.67 -0.25 15.99
N LEU A 45 22.36 -1.14 15.04
CA LEU A 45 22.07 -2.53 15.34
C LEU A 45 23.31 -3.23 15.90
N LEU A 46 24.48 -3.03 15.28
CA LEU A 46 25.76 -3.56 15.76
C LEU A 46 26.07 -3.04 17.17
N THR A 47 25.95 -1.73 17.40
CA THR A 47 26.13 -1.15 18.74
C THR A 47 25.18 -1.74 19.77
N SER A 48 23.91 -1.98 19.42
CA SER A 48 22.92 -2.56 20.34
C SER A 48 23.24 -4.01 20.68
N VAL A 49 23.65 -4.82 19.69
CA VAL A 49 24.04 -6.22 19.88
C VAL A 49 25.27 -6.34 20.79
N GLU A 50 26.23 -5.44 20.61
CA GLU A 50 27.42 -5.33 21.47
C GLU A 50 27.03 -4.93 22.91
N LEU A 51 26.15 -3.94 23.05
CA LEU A 51 25.71 -3.41 24.35
C LEU A 51 24.93 -4.44 25.19
N VAL A 52 24.14 -5.31 24.53
CA VAL A 52 23.36 -6.37 25.18
C VAL A 52 24.21 -7.62 25.49
N GLY A 53 25.51 -7.61 25.14
CA GLY A 53 26.42 -8.71 25.44
C GLY A 53 26.13 -9.98 24.63
N LEU A 54 25.42 -9.86 23.50
CA LEU A 54 25.15 -10.99 22.59
C LEU A 54 26.31 -11.25 21.62
N GLY A 55 27.30 -10.36 21.57
CA GLY A 55 28.52 -10.52 20.75
C GLY A 55 29.23 -11.88 20.91
N PRO A 56 29.47 -12.38 22.14
CA PRO A 56 30.05 -13.70 22.38
C PRO A 56 29.11 -14.88 22.11
N SER A 57 27.80 -14.63 21.96
CA SER A 57 26.81 -15.68 21.67
C SER A 57 26.63 -15.92 20.16
N LEU A 58 27.14 -15.01 19.32
CA LEU A 58 27.15 -15.10 17.86
C LEU A 58 28.45 -15.73 17.33
N VAL A 59 29.16 -16.52 18.14
CA VAL A 59 30.40 -17.22 17.75
C VAL A 59 30.15 -18.08 16.51
N GLY A 60 30.68 -17.64 15.36
CA GLY A 60 30.51 -18.27 14.06
C GLY A 60 29.71 -17.48 13.03
N LEU A 61 29.04 -16.39 13.42
CA LEU A 61 28.34 -15.49 12.51
C LEU A 61 29.10 -14.17 12.38
N ASP A 62 29.35 -13.72 11.15
CA ASP A 62 29.83 -12.36 10.89
C ASP A 62 28.71 -11.38 11.28
N PRO A 63 28.89 -10.52 12.31
CA PRO A 63 27.88 -9.57 12.75
C PRO A 63 27.48 -8.60 11.65
N GLY A 64 28.40 -8.22 10.77
CA GLY A 64 28.14 -7.33 9.64
C GLY A 64 27.25 -7.99 8.59
N ALA A 65 27.52 -9.26 8.28
CA ALA A 65 26.67 -10.05 7.37
C ALA A 65 25.27 -10.24 7.95
N THR A 66 25.17 -10.55 9.25
CA THR A 66 23.89 -10.76 9.95
C THR A 66 23.06 -9.48 9.99
N ALA A 67 23.67 -8.34 10.34
CA ALA A 67 23.02 -7.04 10.34
C ALA A 67 22.52 -6.64 8.94
N THR A 68 23.28 -6.98 7.90
CA THR A 68 22.89 -6.74 6.51
C THR A 68 21.68 -7.60 6.11
N VAL A 69 21.66 -8.89 6.47
CA VAL A 69 20.50 -9.76 6.23
C VAL A 69 19.26 -9.24 6.94
N TYR A 70 19.41 -8.84 8.21
CA TYR A 70 18.30 -8.27 8.99
C TYR A 70 17.77 -6.99 8.37
N PHE A 71 18.65 -6.08 7.91
CA PHE A 71 18.24 -4.88 7.19
C PHE A 71 17.39 -5.21 5.98
N TRP A 72 17.83 -6.13 5.11
CA TRP A 72 17.06 -6.49 3.92
C TRP A 72 15.73 -7.17 4.24
N LEU A 73 15.70 -8.03 5.27
CA LEU A 73 14.46 -8.65 5.73
C LEU A 73 13.48 -7.59 6.27
N TYR A 74 13.97 -6.64 7.04
CA TYR A 74 13.17 -5.53 7.55
C TYR A 74 12.66 -4.64 6.41
N THR A 75 13.50 -4.30 5.45
CA THR A 75 13.12 -3.50 4.27
C THR A 75 12.07 -4.21 3.42
N ALA A 76 12.26 -5.51 3.14
CA ALA A 76 11.29 -6.32 2.42
C ALA A 76 9.96 -6.43 3.21
N GLY A 77 10.05 -6.67 4.51
CA GLY A 77 8.90 -6.71 5.41
C GLY A 77 8.12 -5.39 5.43
N ALA A 78 8.81 -4.25 5.48
CA ALA A 78 8.19 -2.93 5.39
C ALA A 78 7.48 -2.72 4.05
N ALA A 79 8.10 -3.08 2.92
CA ALA A 79 7.48 -2.97 1.61
C ALA A 79 6.23 -3.87 1.47
N VAL A 80 6.32 -5.12 1.93
CA VAL A 80 5.20 -6.07 1.94
C VAL A 80 4.08 -5.59 2.86
N GLY A 81 4.41 -5.09 4.05
CA GLY A 81 3.46 -4.52 4.99
C GLY A 81 2.71 -3.33 4.42
N ARG A 82 3.42 -2.43 3.71
CA ARG A 82 2.82 -1.29 2.99
C ARG A 82 1.87 -1.75 1.90
N TYR A 83 2.30 -2.71 1.10
CA TYR A 83 1.47 -3.28 0.06
C TYR A 83 0.21 -3.96 0.61
N ALA A 84 0.34 -4.75 1.67
CA ALA A 84 -0.77 -5.43 2.32
C ALA A 84 -1.76 -4.44 2.98
N LEU A 85 -1.25 -3.40 3.65
CA LEU A 85 -2.08 -2.36 4.25
C LEU A 85 -2.89 -1.63 3.17
N ALA A 86 -2.25 -1.19 2.09
CA ALA A 86 -2.92 -0.49 1.00
C ALA A 86 -3.92 -1.39 0.26
N TYR A 87 -3.64 -2.69 0.16
CA TYR A 87 -4.58 -3.69 -0.36
C TYR A 87 -5.86 -3.73 0.49
N VAL A 88 -5.72 -3.88 1.82
CA VAL A 88 -6.86 -3.99 2.75
C VAL A 88 -7.64 -2.69 2.79
N VAL A 89 -6.96 -1.57 2.97
CA VAL A 89 -7.61 -0.25 3.02
C VAL A 89 -8.28 0.09 1.69
N GLY A 90 -7.65 -0.22 0.55
CA GLY A 90 -8.28 -0.05 -0.77
C GLY A 90 -9.54 -0.90 -0.92
N SER A 91 -9.54 -2.14 -0.46
CA SER A 91 -10.75 -2.97 -0.41
C SER A 91 -11.85 -2.33 0.43
N LEU A 92 -11.51 -1.81 1.62
CA LEU A 92 -12.47 -1.13 2.49
C LEU A 92 -13.03 0.14 1.86
N VAL A 93 -12.20 0.93 1.20
CA VAL A 93 -12.65 2.12 0.45
C VAL A 93 -13.63 1.71 -0.65
N GLY A 94 -13.37 0.63 -1.37
CA GLY A 94 -14.31 0.08 -2.35
C GLY A 94 -15.65 -0.33 -1.74
N VAL A 95 -15.64 -1.00 -0.58
CA VAL A 95 -16.86 -1.38 0.15
C VAL A 95 -17.65 -0.14 0.61
N VAL A 96 -16.97 0.85 1.18
CA VAL A 96 -17.61 2.10 1.61
C VAL A 96 -18.16 2.87 0.40
N TYR A 97 -17.46 2.86 -0.73
CA TYR A 97 -17.93 3.47 -1.97
C TYR A 97 -19.25 2.85 -2.47
N ASP A 98 -19.36 1.52 -2.41
CA ASP A 98 -20.61 0.82 -2.75
C ASP A 98 -21.72 1.11 -1.72
N TRP A 99 -21.38 1.10 -0.43
CA TRP A 99 -22.31 1.40 0.67
C TRP A 99 -22.89 2.83 0.58
N LEU A 100 -22.13 3.77 0.04
CA LEU A 100 -22.56 5.15 -0.24
C LEU A 100 -23.25 5.32 -1.61
N GLU A 101 -23.64 4.21 -2.25
CA GLU A 101 -24.39 4.17 -3.50
C GLU A 101 -23.70 4.88 -4.68
N ASN A 102 -22.38 4.74 -4.83
CA ASN A 102 -21.55 5.39 -5.87
C ASN A 102 -21.44 6.91 -5.67
N PRO A 103 -20.79 7.35 -4.58
CA PRO A 103 -20.66 8.76 -4.27
C PRO A 103 -19.83 9.51 -5.31
N SER A 104 -19.98 10.83 -5.31
CA SER A 104 -19.27 11.75 -6.21
C SER A 104 -17.73 11.66 -6.04
N ALA A 105 -16.97 12.01 -7.09
CA ALA A 105 -15.51 12.00 -7.05
C ALA A 105 -14.91 12.83 -5.90
N PRO A 106 -15.44 14.03 -5.56
CA PRO A 106 -14.98 14.78 -4.39
C PRO A 106 -15.09 14.01 -3.06
N THR A 107 -16.12 13.19 -2.89
CA THR A 107 -16.30 12.35 -1.69
C THR A 107 -15.19 11.31 -1.59
N LEU A 108 -14.87 10.61 -2.68
CA LEU A 108 -13.78 9.64 -2.73
C LEU A 108 -12.42 10.31 -2.48
N VAL A 109 -12.18 11.47 -3.09
CA VAL A 109 -10.98 12.29 -2.86
C VAL A 109 -10.87 12.66 -1.38
N ALA A 110 -11.94 13.12 -0.75
CA ALA A 110 -11.93 13.51 0.67
C ALA A 110 -11.60 12.33 1.59
N MET A 111 -12.16 11.15 1.33
CA MET A 111 -11.84 9.93 2.08
C MET A 111 -10.36 9.56 1.97
N LEU A 112 -9.82 9.56 0.75
CA LEU A 112 -8.43 9.19 0.50
C LEU A 112 -7.44 10.25 0.99
N LEU A 113 -7.85 11.52 0.96
CA LEU A 113 -7.08 12.60 1.56
C LEU A 113 -7.00 12.41 3.08
N ALA A 114 -8.10 12.05 3.75
CA ALA A 114 -8.08 11.77 5.18
C ALA A 114 -7.16 10.58 5.52
N ILE A 115 -7.26 9.47 4.78
CA ILE A 115 -6.37 8.31 4.93
C ILE A 115 -4.91 8.71 4.70
N GLY A 116 -4.65 9.41 3.59
CA GLY A 116 -3.31 9.86 3.21
C GLY A 116 -2.70 10.83 4.21
N LEU A 117 -3.50 11.71 4.82
CA LEU A 117 -3.04 12.63 5.88
C LEU A 117 -2.67 11.87 7.15
N VAL A 118 -3.46 10.88 7.57
CA VAL A 118 -3.11 10.05 8.73
C VAL A 118 -1.82 9.28 8.48
N ASP A 119 -1.73 8.58 7.35
CA ASP A 119 -0.55 7.79 7.00
C ASP A 119 0.69 8.68 6.80
N GLY A 120 0.53 9.79 6.06
CA GLY A 120 1.58 10.77 5.83
C GLY A 120 2.06 11.45 7.11
N ALA A 121 1.17 11.72 8.06
CA ALA A 121 1.55 12.27 9.37
C ALA A 121 2.41 11.25 10.14
N VAL A 122 1.99 9.99 10.23
CA VAL A 122 2.77 8.92 10.88
C VAL A 122 4.18 8.86 10.27
N GLN A 123 4.28 8.89 8.95
CA GLN A 123 5.57 8.86 8.25
C GLN A 123 6.40 10.13 8.46
N ALA A 124 5.78 11.30 8.47
CA ALA A 124 6.48 12.54 8.76
C ALA A 124 7.07 12.56 10.17
N PHE A 125 6.36 12.01 11.16
CA PHE A 125 6.87 11.89 12.53
C PHE A 125 7.99 10.86 12.64
N ASP A 126 7.82 9.66 12.07
CA ASP A 126 8.80 8.58 12.13
C ASP A 126 10.13 8.97 11.46
N THR A 127 10.03 9.58 10.27
CA THR A 127 11.20 9.96 9.47
C THR A 127 11.71 11.38 9.70
N ARG A 128 10.98 12.17 10.50
CA ARG A 128 11.19 13.62 10.69
C ARG A 128 11.26 14.39 9.37
N SER A 129 10.48 13.95 8.37
CA SER A 129 10.50 14.51 7.01
C SER A 129 9.07 14.80 6.52
N LEU A 130 8.74 16.08 6.45
CA LEU A 130 7.47 16.54 5.86
C LEU A 130 7.38 16.18 4.38
N LEU A 131 8.51 16.12 3.67
CA LEU A 131 8.55 15.74 2.26
C LEU A 131 8.12 14.28 2.09
N LEU A 132 8.62 13.37 2.93
CA LEU A 132 8.18 11.97 2.90
C LEU A 132 6.70 11.87 3.27
N GLY A 133 6.25 12.54 4.33
CA GLY A 133 4.82 12.58 4.68
C GLY A 133 3.94 13.04 3.51
N GLY A 134 4.32 14.12 2.84
CA GLY A 134 3.63 14.62 1.65
C GLY A 134 3.62 13.63 0.49
N ALA A 135 4.73 12.91 0.25
CA ALA A 135 4.80 11.87 -0.78
C ALA A 135 3.82 10.71 -0.51
N TYR A 136 3.61 10.34 0.77
CA TYR A 136 2.60 9.34 1.14
C TYR A 136 1.17 9.85 0.90
N VAL A 137 0.87 11.11 1.22
CA VAL A 137 -0.43 11.73 0.89
C VAL A 137 -0.69 11.67 -0.62
N LEU A 138 0.30 12.06 -1.43
CA LEU A 138 0.19 12.01 -2.89
C LEU A 138 0.02 10.58 -3.43
N ALA A 139 0.72 9.61 -2.83
CA ALA A 139 0.55 8.19 -3.18
C ALA A 139 -0.88 7.70 -2.94
N TRP A 140 -1.53 8.13 -1.86
CA TRP A 140 -2.94 7.82 -1.61
C TRP A 140 -3.88 8.49 -2.60
N LEU A 141 -3.59 9.72 -3.03
CA LEU A 141 -4.39 10.41 -4.05
C LEU A 141 -4.31 9.73 -5.43
N ALA A 142 -3.20 9.03 -5.73
CA ALA A 142 -3.08 8.22 -6.95
C ALA A 142 -4.08 7.05 -7.02
N TYR A 143 -4.71 6.68 -5.89
CA TYR A 143 -5.82 5.75 -5.88
C TYR A 143 -7.00 6.23 -6.72
N VAL A 144 -7.33 7.53 -6.68
CA VAL A 144 -8.52 8.09 -7.36
C VAL A 144 -8.50 7.83 -8.87
N PRO A 145 -7.46 8.25 -9.63
CA PRO A 145 -7.40 7.97 -11.06
C PRO A 145 -7.30 6.46 -11.34
N ALA A 146 -6.61 5.68 -10.50
CA ALA A 146 -6.55 4.23 -10.66
C ALA A 146 -7.91 3.56 -10.49
N PHE A 147 -8.69 4.00 -9.51
CA PHE A 147 -10.03 3.50 -9.24
C PHE A 147 -10.98 3.82 -10.40
N TYR A 148 -11.03 5.08 -10.88
CA TYR A 148 -11.88 5.47 -12.00
C TYR A 148 -11.47 4.85 -13.34
N TRP A 149 -10.18 4.57 -13.54
CA TRP A 149 -9.73 3.86 -14.75
C TRP A 149 -10.17 2.39 -14.76
N LEU A 150 -10.30 1.78 -13.58
CA LEU A 150 -10.69 0.37 -13.42
C LEU A 150 -12.19 0.18 -13.19
N TYR A 151 -12.86 1.21 -12.68
CA TYR A 151 -14.29 1.23 -12.42
C TYR A 151 -15.03 1.69 -13.67
N ASP A 152 -15.64 0.74 -14.39
CA ASP A 152 -16.52 1.05 -15.52
C ASP A 152 -17.97 1.21 -15.02
N PRO A 153 -18.50 2.44 -14.92
CA PRO A 153 -19.88 2.66 -14.50
C PRO A 153 -20.91 2.24 -15.57
N ASP A 154 -20.51 2.13 -16.84
CA ASP A 154 -21.38 1.79 -17.98
C ASP A 154 -21.51 0.27 -18.20
N ALA A 155 -20.77 -0.55 -17.43
CA ALA A 155 -20.95 -1.99 -17.41
C ALA A 155 -22.37 -2.41 -16.95
N LYS A 156 -23.08 -1.54 -16.23
CA LYS A 156 -24.47 -1.79 -15.77
C LYS A 156 -25.49 -1.88 -16.91
N THR A 157 -25.18 -1.40 -18.11
CA THR A 157 -26.14 -1.29 -19.22
C THR A 157 -25.74 -2.06 -20.48
N ARG A 158 -24.65 -2.85 -20.46
CA ARG A 158 -24.25 -3.64 -21.63
C ARG A 158 -24.95 -5.00 -21.59
N PRO A 159 -26.00 -5.25 -22.40
CA PRO A 159 -26.49 -6.60 -22.52
C PRO A 159 -25.40 -7.41 -23.22
N GLU A 160 -24.97 -8.52 -22.61
CA GLU A 160 -24.11 -9.46 -23.30
C GLU A 160 -24.78 -9.86 -24.62
N ARG A 161 -24.13 -9.56 -25.74
CA ARG A 161 -24.49 -10.14 -27.02
C ARG A 161 -24.18 -11.61 -26.93
N HIS A 162 -25.20 -12.38 -26.56
CA HIS A 162 -25.21 -13.83 -26.65
C HIS A 162 -24.64 -14.20 -28.02
N ARG A 163 -23.46 -14.82 -28.01
CA ARG A 163 -22.80 -15.35 -29.20
C ARG A 163 -23.63 -16.54 -29.68
N ARG A 164 -24.75 -16.25 -30.33
CA ARG A 164 -25.47 -17.20 -31.18
C ARG A 164 -24.63 -17.38 -32.43
N GLY A 165 -23.98 -18.52 -32.55
CA GLY A 165 -23.29 -18.89 -33.78
C GLY A 165 -22.61 -20.24 -33.66
N GLY A 166 -23.29 -21.28 -34.16
CA GLY A 166 -22.72 -22.60 -34.44
C GLY A 166 -23.36 -23.71 -33.64
#